data_AF-A0A922MPH9-F1
#
_entry.id   AF-A0A922MPH9-F1
#
_cell.length_a   1.000
_cell.length_b   1.000
_cell.length_c   1.000
_cell.angle_alpha   90.00
_cell.angle_beta   90.00
_cell.angle_gamma   90.00
#
_symmetry.space_group_name_H-M   'P 1'
#
loop_
_entity.id
_entity.type
_entity.pdbx_description
1 polymer ?
#
loop_
_entity_poly.entity_id
_entity_poly.type
_entity_poly.pdbx_seq_one_letter_code
_entity_poly.pdbx_strand_id
1 'polypeptide(L)'
;MKRNGFVQISQYVFEETFNLLFAVPFTQHNATVSGATLAALSPSQIAHIKRLNSLDLELYEFAKNLMFKRFEALKKRDTDFEYRWRHLGEVARSGVTEFDWDSNLEDATTEKSKGK
;
A
#
# COMPACT_ATOMS: atom_id res chain seq x y z
N MET A 1 -11.20 19.14 -0.78
CA MET A 1 -11.30 17.74 -0.30
C MET A 1 -9.89 17.16 -0.20
N LYS A 2 -9.33 17.06 1.01
CA LYS A 2 -7.96 16.54 1.21
C LYS A 2 -7.99 15.02 0.98
N ARG A 3 -7.36 14.55 -0.10
CA ARG A 3 -7.11 13.13 -0.37
C ARG A 3 -5.98 12.65 0.56
N ASN A 4 -6.29 12.42 1.84
CA ASN A 4 -5.29 12.12 2.87
C ASN A 4 -5.41 10.71 3.51
N GLY A 5 -5.99 9.72 2.81
CA GLY A 5 -6.27 8.40 3.41
C GLY A 5 -5.73 7.18 2.65
N PHE A 6 -5.24 7.31 1.42
CA PHE A 6 -4.92 6.13 0.60
C PHE A 6 -3.76 5.29 1.17
N VAL A 7 -2.77 5.98 1.74
CA VAL A 7 -1.60 5.34 2.35
C VAL A 7 -1.99 4.53 3.60
N GLN A 8 -2.83 5.10 4.47
CA GLN A 8 -3.35 4.43 5.66
C GLN A 8 -4.30 3.28 5.29
N ILE A 9 -5.13 3.46 4.27
CA ILE A 9 -5.99 2.39 3.73
C ILE A 9 -5.13 1.24 3.23
N SER A 10 -4.03 1.53 2.52
CA SER A 10 -3.12 0.50 2.04
C SER A 10 -2.45 -0.26 3.17
N GLN A 11 -2.03 0.44 4.23
CA GLN A 11 -1.47 -0.19 5.41
C GLN A 11 -2.50 -1.13 6.06
N TYR A 12 -3.68 -0.61 6.40
CA TYR A 12 -4.74 -1.41 7.04
C TYR A 12 -5.13 -2.64 6.22
N VAL A 13 -5.38 -2.47 4.91
CA VAL A 13 -5.76 -3.60 4.05
C VAL A 13 -4.65 -4.66 4.00
N PHE A 14 -3.37 -4.26 3.98
CA PHE A 14 -2.26 -5.21 4.03
C PHE A 14 -2.22 -5.95 5.36
N GLU A 15 -2.20 -5.20 6.47
CA GLU A 15 -2.14 -5.76 7.83
C GLU A 15 -3.27 -6.76 8.06
N GLU A 16 -4.48 -6.45 7.61
CA GLU A 16 -5.64 -7.34 7.69
C GLU A 16 -5.60 -8.53 6.76
N THR A 17 -5.10 -8.36 5.55
CA THR A 17 -5.08 -9.45 4.58
C THR A 17 -4.08 -10.53 5.00
N PHE A 18 -2.96 -10.12 5.60
CA PHE A 18 -1.86 -11.03 5.95
C PHE A 18 -1.76 -11.31 7.45
N ASN A 19 -2.56 -10.64 8.28
CA ASN A 19 -2.45 -10.68 9.74
C ASN A 19 -1.03 -10.33 10.22
N LEU A 20 -0.49 -9.26 9.65
CA LEU A 20 0.84 -8.71 9.94
C LEU A 20 0.71 -7.28 10.42
N LEU A 21 1.74 -6.76 11.10
CA LEU A 21 1.82 -5.35 11.48
C LEU A 21 3.10 -4.75 10.91
N PHE A 22 3.02 -3.52 10.40
CA PHE A 22 4.24 -2.77 10.12
C PHE A 22 4.83 -2.24 11.43
N ALA A 23 6.17 -2.29 11.54
CA ALA A 23 6.87 -1.75 12.70
C ALA A 23 6.78 -0.21 12.81
N VAL A 24 6.52 0.46 11.68
CA VAL A 24 6.40 1.92 11.58
C VAL A 24 5.15 2.24 10.75
N PRO A 25 4.27 3.13 11.22
CA PRO A 25 3.09 3.55 10.45
C PRO A 25 3.49 4.29 9.18
N PHE A 26 2.71 4.10 8.13
CA PHE A 26 2.93 4.81 6.89
C PHE A 26 2.54 6.28 7.03
N THR A 27 3.36 7.16 6.46
CA THR A 27 3.08 8.59 6.40
C THR A 27 2.94 9.05 4.96
N GLN A 28 1.95 9.91 4.70
CA GLN A 28 1.73 10.43 3.35
C GLN A 28 2.68 11.59 3.06
N HIS A 29 3.67 11.35 2.22
CA HIS A 29 4.55 12.38 1.69
C HIS A 29 3.97 12.97 0.39
N ASN A 30 3.36 14.15 0.52
CA ASN A 30 2.71 14.84 -0.61
C ASN A 30 3.69 15.63 -1.50
N ALA A 31 4.89 15.92 -0.99
CA ALA A 31 5.96 16.51 -1.78
C ALA A 31 6.66 15.40 -2.56
N THR A 32 6.28 15.23 -3.82
CA THR A 32 6.89 14.23 -4.72
C THR A 32 7.57 14.93 -5.89
N VAL A 33 8.65 14.33 -6.38
CA VAL A 33 9.33 14.80 -7.60
C VAL A 33 8.33 14.89 -8.76
N SER A 34 7.47 13.88 -8.91
CA SER A 34 6.39 13.88 -9.91
C SER A 34 5.38 15.02 -9.72
N GLY A 35 5.06 15.40 -8.49
CA GLY A 35 4.19 16.54 -8.19
C GLY A 35 4.80 17.87 -8.64
N ALA A 36 6.10 18.06 -8.39
CA ALA A 36 6.84 19.23 -8.87
C ALA A 36 6.95 19.25 -10.40
N THR A 37 7.26 18.10 -11.02
CA THR A 37 7.31 17.96 -12.48
C THR A 37 5.94 18.25 -13.10
N LEU A 38 4.85 17.73 -12.54
CA LEU A 38 3.50 17.96 -13.06
C LEU A 38 3.10 19.44 -13.03
N ALA A 39 3.51 20.17 -11.98
CA ALA A 39 3.26 21.61 -11.88
C ALA A 39 4.03 22.43 -12.94
N ALA A 40 5.15 21.90 -13.44
CA ALA A 40 5.96 22.53 -14.48
C ALA A 40 5.51 22.18 -15.91
N LEU A 41 4.62 21.19 -16.09
CA LEU A 41 4.14 20.77 -17.41
C LEU A 41 3.00 21.65 -17.91
N SER A 42 3.01 21.93 -19.22
CA SER A 42 1.89 22.62 -19.86
C SER A 42 0.66 21.71 -19.97
N PRO A 43 -0.55 22.29 -20.09
CA PRO A 43 -1.78 21.51 -20.29
C PRO A 43 -1.72 20.58 -21.51
N SER A 44 -1.04 20.99 -22.59
CA SER A 44 -0.90 20.17 -23.80
C SER A 44 0.04 18.97 -23.59
N GLN A 45 1.12 19.15 -22.81
CA GLN A 45 2.01 18.05 -22.40
C GLN A 45 1.28 17.04 -21.52
N ILE A 46 0.49 17.51 -20.55
CA ILE A 46 -0.32 16.64 -19.69
C ILE A 46 -1.34 15.84 -20.51
N ALA A 47 -2.04 16.50 -21.45
CA ALA A 47 -2.98 15.82 -22.33
C ALA A 47 -2.29 14.78 -23.22
N HIS A 48 -1.06 15.07 -23.67
CA HIS A 48 -0.27 14.14 -24.46
C HIS A 48 0.14 12.90 -23.63
N ILE A 49 0.65 13.09 -22.42
CA ILE A 49 0.99 12.00 -21.50
C ILE A 49 -0.23 11.13 -21.21
N LYS A 50 -1.38 11.73 -20.90
CA LYS A 50 -2.64 10.99 -20.64
C LYS A 50 -3.08 10.16 -21.83
N ARG A 51 -2.96 10.67 -23.05
CA ARG A 51 -3.32 9.93 -24.27
C ARG A 51 -2.41 8.72 -24.48
N LEU A 52 -1.11 8.87 -24.24
CA LEU A 52 -0.16 7.77 -24.36
C LEU A 52 -0.37 6.68 -23.29
N ASN A 53 -0.90 7.06 -22.12
CA ASN A 53 -1.12 6.18 -20.97
C ASN A 53 -2.63 5.90 -20.75
N SER A 54 -3.44 5.86 -21.81
CA SER A 54 -4.90 5.71 -21.67
C SER A 54 -5.28 4.41 -20.96
N LEU A 55 -4.57 3.32 -21.27
CA LEU A 55 -4.77 2.01 -20.62
C LEU A 55 -4.36 2.02 -19.15
N ASP A 56 -3.25 2.68 -18.81
CA ASP A 56 -2.82 2.83 -17.41
C ASP A 56 -3.82 3.65 -16.59
N LEU A 57 -4.47 4.64 -17.19
CA LEU A 57 -5.54 5.40 -16.53
C LEU A 57 -6.74 4.51 -16.23
N GLU A 58 -7.14 3.64 -17.16
CA GLU A 58 -8.21 2.67 -16.96
C GLU A 58 -7.86 1.65 -15.86
N LEU A 59 -6.64 1.09 -15.93
CA LEU A 59 -6.14 0.15 -14.93
C LEU A 59 -6.06 0.79 -13.55
N TYR A 60 -5.55 2.01 -13.46
CA TYR A 60 -5.44 2.76 -12.21
C TYR A 60 -6.82 2.99 -11.59
N GLU A 61 -7.81 3.39 -12.39
CA GLU A 61 -9.15 3.63 -11.87
C GLU A 61 -9.81 2.32 -11.41
N PHE A 62 -9.63 1.23 -12.16
CA PHE A 62 -10.08 -0.10 -11.73
C PHE A 62 -9.43 -0.51 -10.39
N ALA A 63 -8.09 -0.44 -10.30
CA ALA A 63 -7.34 -0.84 -9.13
C ALA A 63 -7.72 0.00 -7.89
N LYS A 64 -7.86 1.31 -8.08
CA LYS A 64 -8.33 2.24 -7.03
C LYS A 64 -9.70 1.84 -6.52
N ASN A 65 -10.65 1.56 -7.41
CA ASN A 65 -12.01 1.17 -7.03
C ASN A 65 -12.04 -0.20 -6.34
N LEU A 66 -11.25 -1.16 -6.81
CA LEU A 66 -11.11 -2.47 -6.16
C LEU A 66 -10.53 -2.32 -4.75
N MET A 67 -9.52 -1.46 -4.57
CA MET A 67 -8.89 -1.21 -3.28
C MET A 67 -9.89 -0.68 -2.24
N PHE A 68 -10.69 0.32 -2.61
CA PHE A 68 -11.73 0.86 -1.72
C PHE A 68 -12.81 -0.19 -1.39
N LYS A 69 -13.23 -1.00 -2.37
CA LYS A 69 -14.18 -2.09 -2.11
C LYS A 69 -13.64 -3.11 -1.10
N ARG A 70 -12.35 -3.48 -1.21
CA ARG A 70 -11.69 -4.38 -0.25
C ARG A 70 -11.60 -3.77 1.12
N PHE A 71 -11.21 -2.50 1.21
CA PHE A 71 -11.17 -1.76 2.48
C PHE A 71 -12.52 -1.74 3.18
N GLU A 72 -13.60 -1.36 2.49
CA GLU A 72 -14.94 -1.33 3.08
C GLU A 72 -15.43 -2.73 3.50
N ALA A 73 -15.08 -3.77 2.74
CA ALA A 73 -15.42 -5.14 3.09
C ALA A 73 -14.70 -5.62 4.35
N LEU A 74 -13.42 -5.28 4.52
CA LEU A 74 -12.64 -5.59 5.72
C LEU A 74 -13.16 -4.81 6.93
N LYS A 75 -13.32 -3.48 6.77
CA LYS A 75 -13.88 -2.59 7.79
C LYS A 75 -15.23 -3.08 8.32
N LYS A 76 -16.13 -3.55 7.44
CA LYS A 76 -17.45 -4.06 7.84
C LYS A 76 -17.39 -5.32 8.70
N ARG A 77 -16.35 -6.14 8.55
CA ARG A 77 -16.16 -7.40 9.28
C ARG A 77 -15.40 -7.22 10.59
N ASP A 78 -14.81 -6.06 10.78
CA ASP A 78 -13.94 -5.72 11.89
C ASP A 78 -14.70 -4.97 12.99
N THR A 79 -14.96 -5.66 14.10
CA THR A 79 -15.68 -5.10 15.25
C THR A 79 -14.89 -4.02 15.98
N ASP A 80 -13.57 -4.04 15.87
CA ASP A 80 -12.65 -3.14 16.58
C ASP A 80 -12.00 -2.12 15.63
N PHE A 81 -12.61 -1.88 14.47
CA PHE A 81 -12.07 -1.03 13.41
C PHE A 81 -11.58 0.32 13.90
N GLU A 82 -12.41 1.05 14.66
CA GLU A 82 -12.05 2.38 15.14
C GLU A 82 -10.83 2.37 16.07
N TYR A 83 -10.66 1.30 16.84
CA TYR A 83 -9.47 1.12 17.67
C TYR A 83 -8.26 0.83 16.78
N ARG A 84 -8.32 -0.19 15.93
CA ARG A 84 -7.16 -0.61 15.12
C ARG A 84 -6.74 0.43 14.09
N TRP A 85 -7.71 1.15 13.50
CA TRP A 85 -7.46 2.26 12.59
C TRP A 85 -6.69 3.41 13.25
N ARG A 86 -6.95 3.69 14.53
CA ARG A 86 -6.23 4.72 15.30
C ARG A 86 -4.84 4.28 15.73
N HIS A 87 -4.63 2.97 15.90
CA HIS A 87 -3.38 2.37 16.36
C HIS A 87 -2.63 1.67 15.22
N LEU A 88 -2.87 2.06 13.97
CA LEU A 88 -2.17 1.52 12.80
C LEU A 88 -0.65 1.68 12.98
N GLY A 89 0.10 0.58 12.87
CA GLY A 89 1.55 0.57 13.06
C GLY A 89 2.03 0.80 14.50
N GLU A 90 1.13 0.86 15.49
CA GLU A 90 1.53 0.83 16.89
C GLU A 90 1.78 -0.62 17.31
N VAL A 91 3.04 -1.00 17.41
CA VAL A 91 3.42 -2.29 17.96
C VAL A 91 3.11 -2.26 19.46
N ALA A 92 2.00 -2.88 19.88
CA ALA A 92 1.83 -3.19 21.28
C ALA A 92 3.07 -3.96 21.74
N ARG A 93 3.80 -3.45 22.74
CA ARG A 93 4.99 -4.10 23.34
C ARG A 93 4.70 -5.45 24.00
N SER A 94 3.61 -6.12 23.63
CA SER A 94 3.13 -7.37 24.15
C SER A 94 2.94 -8.39 23.02
N GLY A 95 4.05 -8.73 22.36
CA GLY A 95 4.46 -10.14 22.19
C GLY A 95 3.65 -11.10 21.32
N VAL A 96 2.85 -10.68 20.32
CA VAL A 96 2.10 -11.65 19.49
C VAL A 96 2.42 -11.66 17.98
N THR A 97 3.15 -10.69 17.43
CA THR A 97 3.46 -10.73 15.98
C THR A 97 4.86 -10.21 15.67
N GLU A 98 5.89 -10.89 16.14
CA GLU A 98 7.22 -10.79 15.55
C GLU A 98 7.23 -11.72 14.33
N PHE A 99 6.78 -11.22 13.17
CA PHE A 99 6.94 -11.92 11.90
C PHE A 99 8.38 -11.72 11.44
N ASP A 100 9.18 -12.79 11.57
CA ASP A 100 10.58 -12.81 11.17
C ASP A 100 10.71 -12.93 9.64
N TRP A 101 11.12 -11.83 9.00
CA TRP A 101 11.38 -11.81 7.55
C TRP A 101 12.52 -12.74 7.14
N ASP A 102 13.49 -13.01 8.01
CA ASP A 102 14.63 -13.86 7.67
C ASP A 102 14.21 -15.32 7.48
N SER A 103 13.24 -15.80 8.29
CA SER A 103 12.73 -17.17 8.19
C SER A 103 11.99 -17.53 6.89
N ASN A 104 11.47 -16.54 6.14
CA ASN A 104 10.74 -16.77 4.89
C ASN A 104 11.56 -16.45 3.62
N LEU A 105 12.82 -16.02 3.76
CA LEU A 105 13.70 -15.70 2.63
C LEU A 105 14.61 -16.87 2.20
N GLU A 106 14.71 -17.94 2.99
CA GLU A 106 15.68 -19.03 2.74
C GLU A 106 15.30 -19.98 1.58
N ASP A 107 14.03 -20.01 1.13
CA ASP A 107 13.58 -20.99 0.11
C ASP A 107 13.76 -20.53 -1.35
N ALA A 108 14.18 -19.29 -1.62
CA ALA A 108 14.28 -18.78 -2.99
C ALA A 108 15.67 -18.91 -3.64
N THR A 109 16.71 -19.30 -2.90
CA THR A 109 18.11 -19.28 -3.41
C THR A 109 18.85 -20.61 -3.39
N THR A 110 18.25 -21.69 -2.88
CA THR A 110 18.90 -23.01 -2.77
C THR A 110 18.47 -24.03 -3.83
N GLU A 111 18.06 -23.59 -5.02
CA GLU A 111 18.11 -24.45 -6.22
C GLU A 111 19.21 -23.99 -7.18
N LYS A 112 20.46 -24.33 -6.87
CA LYS A 112 21.45 -24.77 -7.87
C LYS A 112 22.75 -25.25 -7.21
N SER A 113 23.30 -26.30 -7.82
CA SER A 113 24.60 -26.94 -7.55
C SER A 113 24.65 -27.98 -6.42
N LYS A 114 23.96 -29.11 -6.59
CA LYS A 114 24.61 -30.41 -6.35
C LYS A 114 25.22 -30.90 -7.66
N GLY A 115 26.45 -30.45 -7.90
CA GLY A 115 27.35 -31.02 -8.89
C GLY A 115 28.66 -31.39 -8.20
N LYS A 116 28.82 -32.69 -7.92
CA LYS A 116 30.06 -33.45 -8.03
C LYS A 116 29.78 -34.91 -7.66
#